data_AF-A0AA51CEZ6-F1
#
_entry.id   AF-A0AA51CEZ6-F1
#
_cell.length_a   1.000
_cell.length_b   1.000
_cell.length_c   1.000
_cell.angle_alpha   90.00
_cell.angle_beta   90.00
_cell.angle_gamma   90.00
#
_symmetry.space_group_name_H-M   'P 1'
#
loop_
_entity.id
_entity.type
_entity.pdbx_description
1 polymer ?
#
loop_
_entity_poly.entity_id
_entity_poly.type
_entity_poly.pdbx_seq_one_letter_code
_entity_poly.pdbx_strand_id
1 'polypeptide(L)'
;MIDERLGQIAVDFWDITWNDQKRTLPYEMRLLLSLTNAVGAGRMRQATRELVKAYIHGLDSAALDDVFELLAWNQGIGYFSSEIGPSQLFQAYKLIKTREKSGKKRSEIEHELKEKFGEKNPDVKVQ
;
A
#
# COMPACT_ATOMS: atom_id res chain seq x y z
N MET A 1 13.46 -20.21 16.29
CA MET A 1 14.49 -19.64 15.39
C MET A 1 14.12 -20.09 13.99
N ILE A 2 13.95 -19.17 13.04
CA ILE A 2 13.62 -19.52 11.65
C ILE A 2 14.88 -20.11 10.99
N ASP A 3 14.70 -21.12 10.15
CA ASP A 3 15.77 -21.75 9.38
C ASP A 3 16.52 -20.71 8.51
N GLU A 4 17.85 -20.67 8.61
CA GLU A 4 18.67 -19.65 7.93
C GLU A 4 18.56 -19.75 6.41
N ARG A 5 18.47 -20.96 5.87
CA ARG A 5 18.30 -21.18 4.43
C ARG A 5 16.93 -20.71 3.96
N LEU A 6 15.89 -20.95 4.74
CA LEU A 6 14.55 -20.42 4.48
C LEU A 6 14.55 -18.89 4.51
N GLY A 7 15.25 -18.29 5.47
CA GLY A 7 15.44 -16.84 5.56
C GLY A 7 16.10 -16.27 4.31
N GLN A 8 17.19 -16.89 3.84
CA GLN A 8 17.89 -16.46 2.62
C GLN A 8 16.99 -16.57 1.39
N ILE A 9 16.27 -17.69 1.22
CA ILE A 9 15.35 -17.88 0.09
C ILE A 9 14.25 -16.80 0.09
N ALA A 10 13.73 -16.42 1.25
CA ALA A 10 12.71 -15.38 1.34
C ALA A 10 13.25 -14.00 0.93
N VAL A 11 14.49 -13.67 1.34
CA VAL A 11 15.17 -12.42 0.93
C VAL A 11 15.44 -12.42 -0.58
N ASP A 12 15.97 -13.50 -1.12
CA ASP A 12 16.27 -13.63 -2.56
C ASP A 12 14.99 -13.52 -3.39
N PHE A 13 13.91 -14.18 -2.95
CA PHE A 13 12.61 -14.07 -3.59
C PHE A 13 12.10 -12.61 -3.62
N TRP A 14 12.26 -11.88 -2.51
CA TRP A 14 11.88 -10.48 -2.43
C TRP A 14 12.67 -9.62 -3.42
N ASP A 15 13.99 -9.78 -3.46
CA ASP A 15 14.89 -8.98 -4.30
C ASP A 15 14.62 -9.22 -5.80
N ILE A 16 14.51 -10.50 -6.20
CA ILE A 16 14.19 -10.89 -7.58
C ILE A 16 12.81 -10.37 -8.03
N THR A 17 11.87 -10.27 -7.09
CA THR A 17 10.50 -9.80 -7.37
C THR A 17 10.44 -8.28 -7.52
N TRP A 18 11.10 -7.54 -6.64
CA TRP A 18 10.93 -6.08 -6.54
C TRP A 18 12.05 -5.26 -7.18
N ASN A 19 13.31 -5.68 -7.04
CA ASN A 19 14.49 -4.86 -7.34
C ASN A 19 15.24 -5.29 -8.61
N ASP A 20 14.90 -6.45 -9.17
CA ASP A 20 15.54 -6.97 -10.37
C ASP A 20 15.38 -6.02 -11.57
N GLN A 21 16.46 -5.78 -12.31
CA GLN A 21 16.46 -4.87 -13.47
C GLN A 21 15.66 -5.42 -14.67
N LYS A 22 15.30 -6.72 -14.68
CA LYS A 22 14.49 -7.31 -15.77
C LYS A 22 13.04 -6.82 -15.82
N ARG A 23 12.60 -6.01 -14.84
CA ARG A 23 11.19 -5.62 -14.71
C ARG A 23 10.82 -4.58 -15.76
N THR A 24 9.77 -4.88 -16.51
CA THR A 24 9.25 -4.00 -17.57
C THR A 24 8.24 -2.98 -17.06
N LEU A 25 7.44 -3.36 -16.05
CA LEU A 25 6.46 -2.45 -15.46
C LEU A 25 7.15 -1.46 -14.50
N PRO A 26 6.79 -0.17 -14.55
CA PRO A 26 7.22 0.82 -13.56
C PRO A 26 6.94 0.36 -12.14
N TYR A 27 7.75 0.81 -11.19
CA TYR A 27 7.67 0.36 -9.80
C TYR A 27 6.31 0.67 -9.17
N GLU A 28 5.80 1.88 -9.41
CA GLU A 28 4.53 2.37 -8.89
C GLU A 28 3.35 1.57 -9.46
N MET A 29 3.39 1.20 -10.74
CA MET A 29 2.38 0.32 -11.35
C MET A 29 2.37 -1.05 -10.68
N ARG A 30 3.55 -1.63 -10.40
CA ARG A 30 3.64 -2.91 -9.68
C ARG A 30 3.09 -2.81 -8.25
N LEU A 31 3.33 -1.70 -7.56
CA LEU A 31 2.76 -1.45 -6.23
C LEU A 31 1.22 -1.36 -6.29
N LEU A 32 0.64 -0.69 -7.30
CA LEU A 32 -0.81 -0.62 -7.48
C LEU A 32 -1.43 -2.00 -7.78
N LEU A 33 -0.77 -2.81 -8.62
CA LEU A 33 -1.19 -4.19 -8.85
C LEU A 33 -1.12 -5.03 -7.58
N SER A 34 -0.04 -4.89 -6.80
CA SER A 34 0.10 -5.58 -5.51
C SER A 34 -0.94 -5.11 -4.48
N LEU A 35 -1.26 -3.82 -4.46
CA LEU A 35 -2.29 -3.23 -3.59
C LEU A 35 -3.66 -3.83 -3.91
N THR A 36 -4.09 -3.75 -5.16
CA THR A 36 -5.43 -4.21 -5.57
C THR A 36 -5.59 -5.72 -5.41
N ASN A 37 -4.55 -6.50 -5.73
CA ASN A 37 -4.53 -7.93 -5.46
C ASN A 37 -4.61 -8.24 -3.95
N ALA A 38 -3.91 -7.49 -3.11
CA ALA A 38 -3.99 -7.64 -1.66
C ALA A 38 -5.39 -7.29 -1.11
N VAL A 39 -6.06 -6.27 -1.68
CA VAL A 39 -7.46 -5.95 -1.35
C VAL A 39 -8.39 -7.11 -1.70
N GLY A 40 -8.30 -7.62 -2.94
CA GLY A 40 -9.12 -8.76 -3.37
C GLY A 40 -8.90 -10.03 -2.55
N ALA A 41 -7.70 -10.20 -1.98
CA ALA A 41 -7.36 -11.30 -1.08
C ALA A 41 -7.68 -11.02 0.41
N GLY A 42 -8.34 -9.89 0.75
CA GLY A 42 -8.65 -9.50 2.13
C GLY A 42 -7.42 -9.13 2.97
N ARG A 43 -6.24 -8.95 2.37
CA ARG A 43 -4.98 -8.65 3.07
C ARG A 43 -4.77 -7.15 3.24
N MET A 44 -5.67 -6.50 3.99
CA MET A 44 -5.69 -5.03 4.13
C MET A 44 -4.40 -4.43 4.69
N ARG A 45 -3.69 -5.13 5.59
CA ARG A 45 -2.36 -4.68 6.06
C ARG A 45 -1.32 -4.63 4.93
N GLN A 46 -1.33 -5.63 4.06
CA GLN A 46 -0.45 -5.65 2.89
C GLN A 46 -0.85 -4.53 1.92
N ALA A 47 -2.13 -4.38 1.61
CA ALA A 47 -2.61 -3.30 0.74
C ALA A 47 -2.22 -1.92 1.26
N THR A 48 -2.34 -1.69 2.58
CA THR A 48 -1.94 -0.43 3.23
C THR A 48 -0.45 -0.14 3.01
N ARG A 49 0.43 -1.14 3.20
CA ARG A 49 1.87 -0.97 2.96
C ARG A 49 2.18 -0.62 1.51
N GLU A 50 1.52 -1.27 0.56
CA GLU A 50 1.76 -1.01 -0.87
C GLU A 50 1.26 0.39 -1.28
N LEU A 51 0.14 0.87 -0.71
CA LEU A 51 -0.31 2.26 -0.88
C LEU A 51 0.73 3.26 -0.36
N VAL A 52 1.21 3.05 0.87
CA VAL A 52 2.20 3.93 1.52
C VAL A 52 3.50 3.97 0.70
N LYS A 53 4.01 2.81 0.26
CA LYS A 53 5.17 2.73 -0.63
C LYS A 53 4.94 3.49 -1.93
N ALA A 54 3.78 3.31 -2.57
CA ALA A 54 3.48 3.95 -3.85
C ALA A 54 3.49 5.47 -3.73
N TYR A 55 2.86 6.00 -2.67
CA TYR A 55 2.88 7.42 -2.39
C TYR A 55 4.30 7.94 -2.10
N ILE A 56 5.08 7.27 -1.26
CA ILE A 56 6.47 7.68 -0.97
C ILE A 56 7.35 7.66 -2.24
N HIS A 57 7.08 6.73 -3.16
CA HIS A 57 7.78 6.66 -4.46
C HIS A 57 7.31 7.70 -5.49
N GLY A 58 6.42 8.62 -5.12
CA GLY A 58 6.04 9.74 -5.96
C GLY A 58 4.76 9.53 -6.78
N LEU A 59 3.99 8.45 -6.54
CA LEU A 59 2.69 8.29 -7.18
C LEU A 59 1.76 9.46 -6.83
N ASP A 60 1.19 10.11 -7.84
CA ASP A 60 0.19 11.15 -7.65
C ASP A 60 -1.06 10.57 -6.95
N SER A 61 -1.62 11.31 -5.98
CA SER A 61 -2.80 10.84 -5.26
C SER A 61 -4.04 10.73 -6.16
N ALA A 62 -4.08 11.43 -7.30
CA ALA A 62 -5.13 11.27 -8.29
C ALA A 62 -5.23 9.82 -8.81
N ALA A 63 -4.10 9.12 -8.97
CA ALA A 63 -4.11 7.71 -9.36
C ALA A 63 -4.73 6.80 -8.28
N LEU A 64 -4.68 7.21 -7.01
CA LEU A 64 -5.37 6.49 -5.94
C LEU A 64 -6.88 6.70 -6.01
N ASP A 65 -7.34 7.87 -6.44
CA ASP A 65 -8.77 8.15 -6.63
C ASP A 65 -9.35 7.13 -7.62
N ASP A 66 -8.72 6.96 -8.79
CA ASP A 66 -9.09 5.95 -9.79
C ASP A 66 -9.12 4.53 -9.19
N VAL A 67 -8.10 4.17 -8.41
CA VAL A 67 -8.01 2.85 -7.78
C VAL A 67 -9.16 2.62 -6.80
N PHE A 68 -9.49 3.58 -5.93
CA PHE A 68 -10.59 3.40 -4.97
C PHE A 68 -11.97 3.38 -5.65
N GLU A 69 -12.15 4.14 -6.73
CA GLU A 69 -13.35 4.04 -7.57
C GLU A 69 -13.48 2.63 -8.18
N LEU A 70 -12.39 2.10 -8.75
CA LEU A 70 -12.36 0.75 -9.30
C LEU A 70 -12.55 -0.33 -8.23
N LEU A 71 -12.05 -0.14 -7.01
CA LEU A 71 -12.29 -1.06 -5.90
C LEU A 71 -13.78 -1.09 -5.51
N ALA A 72 -14.43 0.07 -5.42
CA ALA A 72 -15.86 0.16 -5.14
C ALA A 72 -16.69 -0.49 -6.26
N TRP A 73 -16.30 -0.30 -7.52
CA TRP A 73 -16.95 -0.91 -8.67
C TRP A 73 -16.77 -2.43 -8.71
N ASN A 74 -15.52 -2.91 -8.64
CA ASN A 74 -15.19 -4.32 -8.85
C ASN A 74 -15.54 -5.23 -7.67
N GLN A 75 -15.47 -4.73 -6.43
CA GLN A 75 -15.80 -5.50 -5.23
C GLN A 75 -17.24 -5.26 -4.76
N GLY A 76 -17.90 -4.23 -5.31
CA GLY A 76 -19.24 -3.81 -4.91
C GLY A 76 -19.23 -2.84 -3.72
N ILE A 77 -20.19 -1.91 -3.73
CA ILE A 77 -20.30 -0.84 -2.73
C ILE A 77 -20.53 -1.38 -1.31
N GLY A 78 -21.21 -2.52 -1.17
CA GLY A 78 -21.41 -3.20 0.11
C GLY A 78 -20.09 -3.63 0.74
N TYR A 79 -19.26 -4.36 -0.01
CA TYR A 79 -17.92 -4.75 0.44
C TYR A 79 -17.02 -3.55 0.69
N PHE A 80 -17.08 -2.54 -0.19
CA PHE A 80 -16.31 -1.31 0.01
C PHE A 80 -16.68 -0.67 1.35
N SER A 81 -17.97 -0.49 1.65
CA SER A 81 -18.41 0.14 2.88
C SER A 81 -18.14 -0.69 4.14
N SER A 82 -18.24 -2.01 4.09
CA SER A 82 -18.06 -2.88 5.26
C SER A 82 -16.60 -3.24 5.53
N GLU A 83 -15.79 -3.47 4.50
CA GLU A 83 -14.42 -3.96 4.64
C GLU A 83 -13.38 -2.86 4.37
N ILE A 84 -13.51 -2.14 3.25
CA ILE A 84 -12.49 -1.18 2.81
C ILE A 84 -12.63 0.15 3.58
N GLY A 85 -13.84 0.69 3.71
CA GLY A 85 -14.14 1.95 4.37
C GLY A 85 -13.61 2.08 5.81
N PRO A 86 -13.79 1.06 6.68
CA PRO A 86 -13.23 1.09 8.03
C PRO A 86 -11.73 0.70 8.08
N SER A 87 -11.17 0.12 7.01
CA SER A 87 -9.79 -0.39 7.02
C SER A 87 -8.73 0.70 7.16
N GLN A 88 -7.53 0.27 7.57
CA GLN A 88 -6.35 1.13 7.59
C GLN A 88 -5.92 1.62 6.21
N LEU A 89 -6.22 0.85 5.15
CA LEU A 89 -5.93 1.24 3.78
C LEU A 89 -6.68 2.53 3.42
N PHE A 90 -7.99 2.58 3.70
CA PHE A 90 -8.80 3.76 3.42
C PHE A 90 -8.49 4.91 4.37
N GLN A 91 -8.07 4.63 5.60
CA GLN A 91 -7.57 5.66 6.51
C GLN A 91 -6.28 6.32 6.01
N ALA A 92 -5.33 5.55 5.47
CA ALA A 92 -4.10 6.07 4.87
C ALA A 92 -4.40 6.94 3.64
N TYR A 93 -5.30 6.48 2.77
CA TYR A 93 -5.78 7.28 1.64
C TYR A 93 -6.43 8.60 2.08
N LYS A 94 -7.36 8.57 3.04
CA LYS A 94 -7.98 9.78 3.58
C LYS A 94 -6.97 10.74 4.20
N LEU A 95 -5.94 10.23 4.88
CA LEU A 95 -4.86 11.05 5.43
C LEU A 95 -4.17 11.83 4.31
N ILE A 96 -3.77 11.16 3.23
CA ILE A 96 -3.14 11.79 2.06
C ILE A 96 -4.03 12.92 1.53
N LYS A 97 -5.27 12.61 1.15
CA LYS A 97 -6.18 13.60 0.55
C LYS A 97 -6.45 14.78 1.48
N THR A 98 -6.61 14.53 2.78
CA THR A 98 -6.84 15.58 3.77
C THR A 98 -5.63 16.50 3.89
N ARG A 99 -4.41 15.94 3.92
CA ARG A 99 -3.19 16.73 4.08
C ARG A 99 -2.83 17.52 2.82
N GLU A 100 -2.97 16.91 1.65
CA GLU A 100 -2.79 17.61 0.38
C GLU A 100 -3.77 18.77 0.23
N LYS A 101 -5.05 18.55 0.57
CA LYS A 101 -6.06 19.62 0.58
C LYS A 101 -5.73 20.77 1.53
N SER A 102 -5.06 20.49 2.64
CA SER A 102 -4.57 21.52 3.58
C SER A 102 -3.27 22.22 3.12
N GLY A 103 -2.74 21.89 1.94
CA GLY A 103 -1.51 22.47 1.41
C GLY A 103 -0.24 21.95 2.09
N LYS A 104 -0.31 20.81 2.80
CA LYS A 104 0.84 20.25 3.51
C LYS A 104 1.86 19.70 2.51
N LYS A 105 3.15 19.91 2.78
CA LYS A 105 4.22 19.41 1.92
C LYS A 105 4.23 17.89 1.89
N ARG A 106 4.47 17.32 0.71
CA ARG A 106 4.51 15.86 0.49
C ARG A 106 5.44 15.13 1.47
N SER A 107 6.63 15.67 1.72
CA SER A 107 7.60 15.09 2.65
C SER A 107 7.07 14.96 4.08
N GLU A 108 6.23 15.89 4.53
CA GLU A 108 5.59 15.81 5.85
C GLU A 108 4.46 14.77 5.87
N ILE A 109 3.75 14.61 4.76
CA ILE A 109 2.72 13.56 4.58
C ILE A 109 3.38 12.19 4.59
N GLU A 110 4.49 12.01 3.88
CA GLU A 110 5.28 10.78 3.88
C GLU A 110 5.77 10.41 5.28
N HIS A 111 6.19 11.40 6.08
CA HIS A 111 6.57 11.18 7.46
C HIS A 111 5.39 10.69 8.31
N GLU A 112 4.25 11.39 8.27
CA GLU A 112 3.02 10.97 8.97
C GLU A 112 2.56 9.56 8.54
N LEU A 113 2.66 9.23 7.25
CA LEU A 113 2.31 7.91 6.74
C LEU A 113 3.24 6.82 7.29
N LYS A 114 4.54 7.06 7.32
CA LYS A 114 5.51 6.10 7.88
C LYS A 114 5.27 5.86 9.38
N GLU A 115 4.93 6.90 10.12
CA GLU A 115 4.63 6.79 11.55
C GLU A 115 3.31 6.03 11.80
N LYS A 116 2.26 6.39 11.08
CA LYS A 116 0.90 5.87 11.32
C LYS A 116 0.59 4.58 10.58
N PHE A 117 1.30 4.26 9.50
CA PHE A 117 0.97 3.12 8.64
C PHE A 117 2.21 2.36 8.15
N GLY A 118 3.40 2.73 8.60
CA GLY A 118 4.63 1.99 8.31
C GLY A 118 4.77 0.72 9.13
N GLU A 119 5.81 -0.06 8.84
CA GLU A 119 6.08 -1.37 9.47
C GLU A 119 6.31 -1.31 10.98
N LYS A 120 6.60 -0.12 11.52
CA LYS A 120 6.73 0.12 12.96
C LYS A 120 5.38 0.26 13.68
N ASN A 121 4.27 0.50 12.97
CA ASN A 121 2.94 0.48 13.58
C ASN A 121 2.53 -0.97 13.88
N PRO A 122 2.25 -1.35 15.14
CA PRO A 122 1.80 -2.69 15.51
C PRO A 122 0.54 -3.17 14.75
N ASP A 123 -0.32 -2.25 14.30
CA ASP A 123 -1.52 -2.59 13.53
C ASP A 123 -1.21 -2.94 12.06
N VAL A 124 -0.03 -2.57 11.56
CA VAL A 124 0.47 -2.89 10.20
C VAL A 124 1.60 -3.92 10.24
N LYS A 125 2.23 -4.13 11.39
CA LYS A 125 3.33 -5.07 11.59
C LYS A 125 2.89 -6.50 11.29
N VAL A 126 3.75 -7.23 10.59
CA VAL A 126 3.60 -8.68 10.40
C VAL A 126 4.05 -9.33 11.72
N GLN A 127 3.16 -10.11 12.36
CA GLN A 127 3.56 -11.08 13.38
C GLN A 127 4.26 -12.26 12.71
#